data_AF-A0A5J4RJ69-F1
#
_entry.id   AF-A0A5J4RJ69-F1
#
_cell.length_a   1.000
_cell.length_b   1.000
_cell.length_c   1.000
_cell.angle_alpha   90.00
_cell.angle_beta   90.00
_cell.angle_gamma   90.00
#
_symmetry.space_group_name_H-M   'P 1'
#
loop_
_entity.id
_entity.type
_entity.pdbx_description
1 polymer ?
#
loop_
_entity_poly.entity_id
_entity_poly.type
_entity_poly.pdbx_seq_one_letter_code
_entity_poly.pdbx_strand_id
1 'polypeptide(L)'
;MGGKETFNVMLDSVFNVPPLFDASYYRSVIHEIREMQIMNMGNYAHGNRPIQHAIYLYNYSGEPWKAQYWVREVMDKLYTPAPDGYCGDEDNGQTSAWYVFSAMGFYPVCPVEFIRGCTAFAPCNTACQSDSTSYPRSPFK
;
A
#
# COMPACT_ATOMS: atom_id res chain seq x y z
N MET A 1 5.67 10.56 18.09
CA MET A 1 5.94 9.21 18.63
C MET A 1 7.35 9.07 19.22
N GLY A 2 7.96 10.10 19.84
CA GLY A 2 9.23 9.92 20.57
C GLY A 2 10.49 9.59 19.72
N GLY A 3 10.51 9.89 18.42
CA GLY A 3 11.68 9.69 17.54
C GLY A 3 11.48 8.61 16.48
N LYS A 4 12.45 8.45 15.57
CA LYS A 4 12.39 7.49 14.45
C LYS A 4 12.39 6.04 14.93
N GLU A 5 13.20 5.72 15.94
CA GLU A 5 13.29 4.37 16.51
C GLU A 5 11.96 3.93 17.13
N THR A 6 11.41 4.75 18.03
CA THR A 6 10.10 4.48 18.65
C THR A 6 8.99 4.41 17.59
N PHE A 7 9.05 5.24 16.55
CA PHE A 7 8.13 5.15 15.42
C PHE A 7 8.23 3.80 14.68
N ASN A 8 9.45 3.31 14.41
CA ASN A 8 9.67 2.00 13.80
C ASN A 8 9.16 0.86 14.69
N VAL A 9 9.38 0.92 15.99
CA VAL A 9 8.84 -0.08 16.95
C VAL A 9 7.31 -0.11 16.91
N MET A 10 6.68 1.07 16.83
CA MET A 10 5.22 1.16 16.70
C MET A 10 4.73 0.59 15.37
N LEU A 11 5.41 0.85 14.25
CA LEU A 11 5.07 0.25 12.96
C LEU A 11 5.28 -1.26 12.93
N ASP A 12 6.39 -1.75 13.51
CA ASP A 12 6.68 -3.19 13.62
C ASP A 12 5.55 -3.90 14.39
N SER A 13 5.03 -3.25 15.43
CA SER A 13 3.95 -3.81 16.25
C SER A 13 2.70 -4.13 15.43
N VAL A 14 2.40 -3.37 14.37
CA VAL A 14 1.23 -3.60 13.50
C VAL A 14 1.26 -4.99 12.89
N PHE A 15 2.44 -5.48 12.49
CA PHE A 15 2.58 -6.79 11.84
C PHE A 15 2.84 -7.93 12.82
N ASN A 16 3.36 -7.62 14.02
CA ASN A 16 3.84 -8.62 14.98
C ASN A 16 2.82 -8.98 16.06
N VAL A 17 1.86 -8.11 16.38
CA VAL A 17 0.79 -8.44 17.32
C VAL A 17 -0.24 -9.36 16.65
N PRO A 18 -0.88 -10.28 17.38
CA PRO A 18 -2.01 -11.03 16.81
C PRO A 18 -3.13 -10.06 16.37
N PRO A 19 -4.00 -10.48 15.41
CA PRO A 19 -5.12 -9.69 14.90
C PRO A 19 -6.22 -9.48 15.96
N LEU A 20 -5.91 -8.68 16.98
CA LEU A 20 -6.80 -8.36 18.10
C LEU A 20 -7.71 -7.20 17.68
N PHE A 21 -9.00 -7.32 18.00
CA PHE A 21 -10.00 -6.32 17.68
C PHE A 21 -11.01 -6.18 18.82
N ASP A 22 -11.71 -5.05 18.83
CA ASP A 22 -12.88 -4.82 19.66
C ASP A 22 -14.12 -4.64 18.77
N ALA A 23 -15.11 -5.51 18.94
CA ALA A 23 -16.38 -5.48 18.22
C ALA A 23 -17.49 -4.77 19.00
N SER A 24 -17.19 -4.12 20.14
CA SER A 24 -18.18 -3.45 20.99
C SER A 24 -19.06 -2.44 20.23
N TYR A 25 -18.48 -1.72 19.27
CA TYR A 25 -19.18 -0.72 18.47
C TYR A 25 -20.21 -1.35 17.52
N TYR A 26 -19.80 -2.30 16.69
CA TYR A 26 -20.66 -2.96 15.70
C TYR A 26 -21.50 -4.11 16.28
N ARG A 27 -21.21 -4.52 17.52
CA ARG A 27 -21.83 -5.65 18.25
C ARG A 27 -21.76 -6.99 17.51
N SER A 28 -20.92 -7.07 16.48
CA SER A 28 -20.73 -8.20 15.59
C SER A 28 -19.40 -8.06 14.86
N VAL A 29 -18.90 -9.16 14.32
CA VAL A 29 -17.69 -9.15 13.49
C VAL A 29 -18.11 -8.80 12.06
N ILE A 30 -17.73 -7.61 11.62
CA ILE A 30 -17.90 -7.17 10.23
C ILE A 30 -16.87 -7.84 9.31
N HIS A 31 -17.10 -7.79 8.00
CA HIS A 31 -16.27 -8.49 7.02
C HIS A 31 -14.82 -8.01 7.05
N GLU A 32 -14.55 -6.71 7.23
CA GLU A 32 -13.20 -6.16 7.30
C GLU A 32 -12.40 -6.69 8.51
N ILE A 33 -13.07 -6.89 9.65
CA ILE A 33 -12.44 -7.51 10.83
C ILE A 33 -12.14 -8.98 10.53
N ARG A 34 -13.08 -9.69 9.91
CA ARG A 34 -12.92 -11.11 9.59
C ARG A 34 -11.78 -11.34 8.59
N GLU A 35 -11.68 -10.49 7.57
CA GLU A 35 -10.61 -10.50 6.56
C GLU A 35 -9.24 -10.33 7.23
N MET A 36 -9.06 -9.32 8.08
CA MET A 36 -7.81 -9.11 8.83
C MET A 36 -7.39 -10.36 9.63
N GLN A 37 -8.35 -11.02 10.30
CA GLN A 37 -8.07 -12.24 11.06
C GLN A 37 -7.60 -13.40 10.18
N ILE A 38 -8.22 -13.59 9.00
CA ILE A 38 -7.90 -14.69 8.09
C ILE A 38 -6.51 -14.47 7.45
N MET A 39 -6.19 -13.24 7.08
CA MET A 39 -4.90 -12.92 6.46
C MET A 39 -3.71 -13.08 7.42
N ASN A 40 -3.95 -12.97 8.73
CA ASN A 40 -2.98 -13.26 9.78
C ASN A 40 -1.63 -12.52 9.59
N MET A 41 -1.69 -11.24 9.21
CA MET A 41 -0.54 -10.33 9.11
C MET A 41 -0.53 -9.33 10.28
N GLY A 42 -0.81 -9.85 11.46
CA GLY A 42 -1.10 -9.07 12.64
C GLY A 42 -2.32 -8.16 12.47
N ASN A 43 -2.21 -6.90 12.91
CA ASN A 43 -3.24 -5.87 12.75
C ASN A 43 -3.15 -5.12 11.42
N TYR A 44 -2.35 -5.59 10.46
CA TYR A 44 -2.31 -5.00 9.12
C TYR A 44 -3.51 -5.44 8.27
N ALA A 45 -4.60 -4.68 8.34
CA ALA A 45 -5.83 -4.90 7.58
C ALA A 45 -5.73 -4.31 6.15
N HIS A 46 -5.02 -4.97 5.24
CA HIS A 46 -4.70 -4.44 3.91
C HIS A 46 -5.93 -4.01 3.06
N GLY A 47 -7.04 -4.74 3.15
CA GLY A 47 -8.31 -4.39 2.47
C GLY A 47 -8.98 -3.12 3.01
N ASN A 48 -8.44 -2.51 4.07
CA ASN A 48 -8.94 -1.26 4.61
C ASN A 48 -8.13 -0.06 4.13
N ARG A 49 -8.80 0.90 3.49
CA ARG A 49 -8.21 2.10 2.89
C ARG A 49 -7.20 2.85 3.78
N PRO A 50 -7.45 3.11 5.08
CA PRO A 50 -6.60 3.99 5.89
C PRO A 50 -5.20 3.45 6.16
N ILE A 51 -4.96 2.14 6.08
CA ILE A 51 -3.67 1.53 6.46
C ILE A 51 -2.77 1.23 5.25
N GLN A 52 -3.28 1.34 4.03
CA GLN A 52 -2.55 0.96 2.81
C GLN A 52 -1.20 1.69 2.62
N HIS A 53 -1.07 2.92 3.12
CA HIS A 53 0.16 3.70 3.06
C HIS A 53 1.16 3.40 4.19
N ALA A 54 0.76 2.67 5.24
CA ALA A 54 1.55 2.51 6.47
C ALA A 54 2.91 1.83 6.24
N ILE A 55 2.99 0.87 5.31
CA ILE A 55 4.25 0.20 4.96
C ILE A 55 5.29 1.19 4.43
N TYR A 56 4.85 2.16 3.64
CA TYR A 56 5.74 3.16 3.04
C TYR A 56 6.27 4.16 4.08
N LEU A 57 5.70 4.19 5.30
CA LEU A 57 6.17 5.07 6.37
C LEU A 57 7.56 4.70 6.90
N TYR A 58 8.02 3.45 6.74
CA TYR A 58 9.39 3.07 7.08
C TYR A 58 10.46 3.89 6.32
N ASN A 59 10.11 4.43 5.15
CA ASN A 59 11.02 5.28 4.39
C ASN A 59 11.25 6.64 5.05
N TYR A 60 10.23 7.20 5.72
CA TYR A 60 10.36 8.47 6.44
C TYR A 60 11.16 8.31 7.75
N SER A 61 11.15 7.11 8.34
CA SER A 61 11.87 6.79 9.56
C SER A 61 13.23 6.14 9.35
N GLY A 62 13.69 5.99 8.10
CA GLY A 62 15.06 5.59 7.77
C GLY A 62 15.31 4.08 7.69
N GLU A 63 14.27 3.26 7.62
CA GLU A 63 14.38 1.80 7.50
C GLU A 63 13.70 1.25 6.22
N PRO A 64 14.05 1.74 5.02
CA PRO A 64 13.33 1.41 3.78
C PRO A 64 13.37 -0.08 3.41
N TRP A 65 14.33 -0.86 3.91
CA TRP A 65 14.37 -2.31 3.72
C TRP A 65 13.16 -3.01 4.34
N LYS A 66 12.57 -2.47 5.43
CA LYS A 66 11.34 -3.00 6.01
C LYS A 66 10.14 -2.74 5.10
N ALA A 67 10.07 -1.56 4.46
CA ALA A 67 9.05 -1.31 3.44
C ALA A 67 9.18 -2.31 2.28
N GLN A 68 10.40 -2.53 1.79
CA GLN A 68 10.65 -3.47 0.69
C GLN A 68 10.26 -4.92 1.03
N TYR A 69 10.49 -5.34 2.27
CA TYR A 69 10.06 -6.65 2.77
C TYR A 69 8.53 -6.75 2.81
N TRP A 70 7.87 -5.84 3.53
CA TRP A 70 6.42 -5.93 3.74
C TRP A 70 5.59 -5.68 2.47
N VAL A 71 6.02 -4.79 1.57
CA VAL A 71 5.33 -4.61 0.27
C VAL A 71 5.29 -5.92 -0.51
N ARG A 72 6.41 -6.65 -0.54
CA ARG A 72 6.49 -7.92 -1.28
C ARG A 72 5.71 -9.03 -0.60
N GLU A 73 5.80 -9.14 0.72
CA GLU A 73 4.96 -10.08 1.49
C GLU A 73 3.46 -9.85 1.25
N VAL A 74 3.02 -8.58 1.19
CA VAL A 74 1.63 -8.23 0.92
C VAL A 74 1.22 -8.61 -0.51
N MET A 75 2.02 -8.23 -1.50
CA MET A 75 1.73 -8.57 -2.90
C MET A 75 1.68 -10.09 -3.13
N ASP A 76 2.60 -10.85 -2.51
CA ASP A 76 2.70 -12.29 -2.72
C ASP A 76 1.59 -13.07 -1.99
N LYS A 77 1.12 -12.58 -0.84
CA LYS A 77 0.11 -13.28 -0.01
C LYS A 77 -1.32 -12.82 -0.23
N LEU A 78 -1.54 -11.54 -0.51
CA LEU A 78 -2.86 -10.92 -0.44
C LEU A 78 -3.49 -10.67 -1.82
N TYR A 79 -2.77 -11.00 -2.89
CA TYR A 79 -3.23 -10.85 -4.27
C TYR A 79 -3.02 -12.15 -5.04
N THR A 80 -4.08 -12.64 -5.69
CA THR A 80 -3.99 -13.78 -6.61
C THR A 80 -4.77 -13.50 -7.89
N PRO A 81 -4.45 -14.16 -9.02
CA PRO A 81 -5.20 -13.99 -10.26
C PRO A 81 -6.55 -14.76 -10.28
N ALA A 82 -6.96 -15.36 -9.15
CA ALA A 82 -8.20 -16.11 -9.05
C ALA A 82 -9.43 -15.18 -8.91
N PRO A 83 -10.66 -15.68 -9.11
CA PRO A 83 -11.89 -14.90 -8.92
C PRO A 83 -12.05 -14.30 -7.51
N ASP A 84 -11.48 -14.94 -6.49
CA ASP A 84 -11.37 -14.49 -5.10
C ASP A 84 -10.01 -13.83 -4.80
N GLY A 85 -9.46 -13.12 -5.80
CA GLY A 85 -8.08 -12.67 -5.83
C GLY A 85 -7.68 -11.54 -4.88
N TYR A 86 -8.63 -10.89 -4.21
CA TYR A 86 -8.37 -9.81 -3.26
C TYR A 86 -8.60 -10.27 -1.82
N CYS A 87 -7.81 -9.74 -0.88
CA CYS A 87 -7.97 -10.02 0.54
C CYS A 87 -9.17 -9.32 1.21
N GLY A 88 -9.97 -8.56 0.45
CA GLY A 88 -11.10 -7.75 0.89
C GLY A 88 -11.69 -6.98 -0.30
N ASP A 89 -12.38 -5.88 -0.03
CA ASP A 89 -12.99 -5.06 -1.09
C ASP A 89 -11.95 -4.43 -2.06
N GLU A 90 -12.30 -4.40 -3.35
CA GLU A 90 -11.47 -3.78 -4.39
C GLU A 90 -11.49 -2.24 -4.31
N ASP A 91 -12.57 -1.67 -3.74
CA ASP A 91 -12.76 -0.24 -3.49
C ASP A 91 -12.57 0.64 -4.74
N ASN A 92 -13.27 0.30 -5.84
CA ASN A 92 -13.40 1.12 -7.05
C ASN A 92 -12.06 1.53 -7.69
N GLY A 93 -11.10 0.62 -7.76
CA GLY A 93 -9.78 0.84 -8.32
C GLY A 93 -8.70 1.14 -7.28
N GLN A 94 -9.04 1.37 -6.01
CA GLN A 94 -8.05 1.73 -4.99
C GLN A 94 -7.10 0.58 -4.68
N THR A 95 -7.62 -0.61 -4.36
CA THR A 95 -6.81 -1.78 -4.01
C THR A 95 -6.03 -2.30 -5.23
N SER A 96 -6.60 -2.18 -6.43
CA SER A 96 -5.89 -2.45 -7.69
C SER A 96 -4.77 -1.45 -7.94
N ALA A 97 -5.02 -0.15 -7.77
CA ALA A 97 -4.01 0.89 -7.95
C ALA A 97 -2.85 0.73 -6.97
N TRP A 98 -3.14 0.33 -5.72
CA TRP A 98 -2.10 0.00 -4.75
C TRP A 98 -1.15 -1.07 -5.28
N TYR A 99 -1.69 -2.16 -5.84
CA TYR A 99 -0.88 -3.24 -6.42
C TYR A 99 -0.06 -2.73 -7.62
N VAL A 100 -0.68 -1.98 -8.54
CA VAL A 100 0.00 -1.44 -9.73
C VAL A 100 1.18 -0.54 -9.34
N PHE A 101 0.96 0.41 -8.43
CA PHE A 101 2.02 1.30 -7.93
C PHE A 101 3.13 0.52 -7.23
N SER A 102 2.76 -0.37 -6.30
CA SER A 102 3.73 -1.20 -5.58
C SER A 102 4.56 -2.08 -6.52
N ALA A 103 3.94 -2.67 -7.55
CA ALA A 103 4.63 -3.46 -8.56
C ALA A 103 5.63 -2.65 -9.40
N MET A 104 5.31 -1.39 -9.70
CA MET A 104 6.23 -0.43 -10.33
C MET A 104 7.36 0.05 -9.39
N GLY A 105 7.27 -0.27 -8.10
CA GLY A 105 8.28 0.04 -7.10
C GLY A 105 8.18 1.42 -6.49
N PHE A 106 7.02 2.09 -6.57
CA PHE A 106 6.78 3.36 -5.88
C PHE A 106 5.29 3.56 -5.56
N TYR A 107 4.97 4.33 -4.52
CA TYR A 107 3.58 4.57 -4.11
C TYR A 107 3.32 6.04 -3.72
N PRO A 108 2.18 6.63 -4.10
CA PRO A 108 1.81 7.99 -3.72
C PRO A 108 1.26 8.02 -2.28
N VAL A 109 2.12 8.14 -1.27
CA VAL A 109 1.70 8.23 0.14
C VAL A 109 0.92 9.52 0.40
N CYS A 110 1.38 10.61 -0.19
CA CYS A 110 0.65 11.87 -0.28
C CYS A 110 0.36 12.09 -1.78
N PRO A 111 -0.83 12.56 -2.20
CA PRO A 111 -1.19 12.65 -3.63
C PRO A 111 -0.22 13.44 -4.53
N VAL A 112 0.70 14.21 -3.93
CA VAL A 112 1.73 15.00 -4.62
C VAL A 112 3.15 14.44 -4.48
N GLU A 113 3.34 13.34 -3.75
CA GLU A 113 4.66 12.76 -3.41
C GLU A 113 4.68 11.25 -3.66
N PHE A 114 5.68 10.77 -4.42
CA PHE A 114 5.90 9.36 -4.69
C PHE A 114 7.09 8.82 -3.90
N ILE A 115 6.88 7.72 -3.19
CA ILE A 115 7.89 7.09 -2.32
C ILE A 115 8.30 5.74 -2.91
N ARG A 116 9.61 5.48 -2.94
CA ARG A 116 10.15 4.20 -3.44
C ARG A 116 9.76 3.01 -2.56
N GLY A 117 9.11 2.02 -3.14
CA GLY A 117 8.93 0.70 -2.56
C GLY A 117 10.02 -0.26 -3.01
N CYS A 118 9.62 -1.48 -3.39
CA CYS A 118 10.44 -2.43 -4.12
C CYS A 118 9.76 -2.85 -5.41
N THR A 119 10.50 -2.94 -6.51
CA THR A 119 9.96 -3.40 -7.79
C THR A 119 9.69 -4.91 -7.74
N ALA A 120 8.51 -5.33 -8.21
CA ALA A 120 8.18 -6.74 -8.39
C ALA A 120 8.84 -7.36 -9.63
N PHE A 121 9.14 -6.52 -10.63
CA PHE A 121 9.59 -6.92 -11.96
C PHE A 121 10.92 -6.27 -12.36
N ALA A 122 11.55 -6.80 -13.42
CA ALA A 122 12.59 -6.11 -14.19
C ALA A 122 12.07 -4.75 -14.70
N PRO A 123 12.95 -3.76 -15.03
CA PRO A 123 12.53 -2.39 -15.32
C PRO A 123 11.34 -2.31 -16.30
N CYS A 124 10.23 -1.74 -15.82
CA CYS A 124 8.99 -1.60 -16.55
C CYS A 124 8.95 -0.25 -17.28
N ASN A 125 8.68 -0.26 -18.58
CA ASN A 125 8.45 0.97 -19.35
C ASN A 125 7.03 1.48 -19.11
N THR A 126 6.86 2.40 -18.17
CA THR A 126 5.60 3.16 -18.04
C THR A 126 5.54 4.25 -19.10
N ALA A 127 4.56 4.16 -20.02
CA ALA A 127 4.24 5.24 -20.94
C ALA A 127 3.48 6.34 -20.18
N CYS A 128 4.19 7.41 -19.79
CA CYS A 128 3.56 8.59 -19.23
C CYS A 128 2.94 9.40 -20.38
N GLN A 129 1.63 9.31 -20.59
CA GLN A 129 0.90 10.28 -21.42
C GLN A 129 0.75 11.59 -20.63
N SER A 130 1.85 12.32 -20.47
CA SER A 130 1.73 13.77 -20.36
C SER A 130 1.54 14.26 -21.78
N ASP A 131 0.36 14.77 -22.12
CA ASP A 131 0.15 15.55 -23.34
C ASP A 131 1.05 16.79 -23.28
N SER A 132 2.33 16.62 -23.62
CA SER A 132 3.22 17.71 -24.01
C SER A 132 3.05 17.94 -25.51
N THR A 133 1.81 18.10 -25.97
CA THR A 133 1.54 18.72 -27.25
C THR A 133 1.66 20.22 -27.02
N SER A 134 2.90 20.68 -26.91
CA SER A 134 3.20 22.10 -27.12
C SER A 134 2.74 22.44 -28.53
N TYR A 135 1.58 23.09 -28.65
CA TYR A 135 1.23 23.78 -29.89
C TYR A 135 2.44 24.63 -30.30
N PRO A 136 3.02 24.45 -31.50
CA PRO A 136 4.02 25.38 -31.96
C PRO A 136 3.34 26.74 -32.05
N ARG A 137 3.77 27.70 -31.22
CA ARG A 137 3.47 29.11 -31.45
C ARG A 137 4.03 29.44 -32.83
N SER A 138 3.16 29.60 -33.83
CA SER A 138 3.61 30.13 -35.12
C SER A 138 4.11 31.56 -34.89
N PRO A 139 5.30 31.94 -35.40
CA PRO A 139 5.70 33.32 -35.40
C PRO A 139 4.85 34.07 -36.43
N PHE A 140 4.19 35.13 -35.98
CA PHE A 140 3.63 36.26 -36.74
C PHE A 140 3.69 36.20 -38.28
N LYS A 141 2.52 36.26 -38.91
CA LYS A 141 2.15 37.27 -39.92
C LYS A 141 0.69 37.65 -39.76
#